data_AF-Q8KVW3-F1
#
_entry.id   AF-Q8KVW3-F1
#
_cell.length_a   1.000
_cell.length_b   1.000
_cell.length_c   1.000
_cell.angle_alpha   90.00
_cell.angle_beta   90.00
_cell.angle_gamma   90.00
#
_symmetry.space_group_name_H-M   'P 1'
#
loop_
_entity.id
_entity.type
_entity.pdbx_description
1 polymer ?
#
loop_
_entity_poly.entity_id
_entity_poly.type
_entity_poly.pdbx_seq_one_letter_code
_entity_poly.pdbx_strand_id
1 'polypeptide(L)'
;MVSERLAKHRASVLRPILELEKRGEPISAAIGDAAWELGLAKSHTWSLYRRLRENDGRAAALELTRRGPKLGSKRIAREVEDVIDASLRRYYLVRERSSFLRIWREIRSECQAKGFRPPTRKTVKARLDAMDEKEVVRKRHGAKEASKTFAARPGRLAVGTPLDVVQIDHTLADIILVDHVDRRPLARPYLTVAIDVATRIVLGVFVSFDAPSVLSIALCLDHCVRRKSIHVPGTLEELFWPASGIPKAIHVDNAQEFHSEAFSSACEDWGIAVEYRPPGATHFGGHIERLIGTAMGAVHVLPGTTQSSAAEKGDYDSEEHAALTLVEFEDWLHLEICRYHNTRHEALGRTPLAAWADLGGDTAGRQVVDVEAFRISFLPFEWRQLGRTGIALFGVHYWSDTFASLVGRGQGKVQVKYDPRDLSQVWVLVDDGRMIPARYRDLSHPRISLWESRRARKEWQDKHGGRINEKALFQVIDAQRRLAEAARQKTRTARLESERETRLPKHQPRRDPSREMFAIDTGNPDLPTYPIEEFDDPRRKN
;
A
#
# COMPACT_ATOMS: atom_id res chain seq x y z
N MET A 1 33.68 16.38 -19.91
CA MET A 1 34.34 17.20 -18.88
C MET A 1 35.50 18.05 -19.41
N VAL A 2 36.53 17.48 -20.06
CA VAL A 2 37.66 18.30 -20.60
C VAL A 2 37.22 19.29 -21.70
N SER A 3 36.32 18.88 -22.59
CA SER A 3 35.78 19.73 -23.68
C SER A 3 34.96 20.91 -23.16
N GLU A 4 34.18 20.71 -22.11
CA GLU A 4 33.28 21.73 -21.53
C GLU A 4 34.08 22.81 -20.77
N ARG A 5 35.08 22.41 -19.98
CA ARG A 5 35.98 23.36 -19.29
C ARG A 5 36.74 24.23 -20.30
N LEU A 6 37.23 23.63 -21.38
CA LEU A 6 37.91 24.35 -22.45
C LEU A 6 36.98 25.32 -23.18
N ALA A 7 35.72 24.94 -23.42
CA ALA A 7 34.72 25.81 -24.03
C ALA A 7 34.35 27.00 -23.14
N LYS A 8 34.24 26.79 -21.81
CA LYS A 8 34.01 27.86 -20.83
C LYS A 8 35.17 28.85 -20.77
N HIS A 9 36.41 28.35 -20.77
CA HIS A 9 37.60 29.21 -20.78
C HIS A 9 37.72 30.03 -22.08
N ARG A 10 37.49 29.41 -23.25
CA ARG A 10 37.47 30.15 -24.52
C ARG A 10 36.39 31.24 -24.53
N ALA A 11 35.22 30.94 -23.98
CA ALA A 11 34.14 31.93 -23.90
C ALA A 11 34.44 33.07 -22.92
N SER A 12 35.15 32.83 -21.81
CA SER A 12 35.52 33.90 -20.88
C SER A 12 36.47 34.91 -21.52
N VAL A 13 37.39 34.45 -22.35
CA VAL A 13 38.34 35.32 -23.07
C VAL A 13 37.67 36.08 -24.21
N LEU A 14 36.72 35.47 -24.92
CA LEU A 14 36.11 36.07 -26.11
C LEU A 14 34.88 36.96 -25.84
N ARG A 15 34.18 36.81 -24.69
CA ARG A 15 33.00 37.62 -24.35
C ARG A 15 33.27 39.12 -24.21
N PRO A 16 34.36 39.57 -23.56
CA PRO A 16 34.67 41.00 -23.50
C PRO A 16 34.77 41.66 -24.87
N ILE A 17 35.22 40.91 -25.88
CA ILE A 17 35.36 41.38 -27.26
C ILE A 17 33.99 41.62 -27.93
N LEU A 18 32.94 40.88 -27.52
CA LEU A 18 31.58 41.14 -27.99
C LEU A 18 31.05 42.48 -27.49
N GLU A 19 31.44 42.89 -26.28
CA GLU A 19 31.05 44.18 -25.71
C GLU A 19 31.81 45.34 -26.35
N LEU A 20 33.09 45.14 -26.70
CA LEU A 20 33.86 46.11 -27.48
C LEU A 20 33.24 46.33 -28.87
N GLU A 21 32.82 45.25 -29.56
CA GLU A 21 32.15 45.36 -30.86
C GLU A 21 30.81 46.13 -30.75
N LYS A 22 30.01 45.86 -29.70
CA LYS A 22 28.75 46.59 -29.46
C LYS A 22 28.96 48.09 -29.21
N ARG A 23 30.09 48.48 -28.64
CA ARG A 23 30.47 49.88 -28.42
C ARG A 23 31.05 50.56 -29.66
N GLY A 24 31.20 49.83 -30.77
CA GLY A 24 31.75 50.33 -32.02
C GLY A 24 33.28 50.41 -32.04
N GLU A 25 33.96 49.73 -31.10
CA GLU A 25 35.42 49.75 -30.99
C GLU A 25 36.08 48.72 -31.95
N PRO A 26 37.30 48.99 -32.46
CA PRO A 26 37.99 48.08 -33.35
C PRO A 26 38.47 46.81 -32.61
N ILE A 27 37.85 45.68 -32.91
CA ILE A 27 38.10 44.40 -32.22
C ILE A 27 39.32 43.59 -32.72
N SER A 28 39.99 44.01 -33.79
CA SER A 28 41.07 43.22 -34.42
C SER A 28 42.31 43.02 -33.54
N ALA A 29 42.63 44.02 -32.70
CA ALA A 29 43.71 43.95 -31.71
C ALA A 29 43.33 43.01 -30.56
N ALA A 30 42.14 43.19 -29.99
CA ALA A 30 41.60 42.33 -28.93
C ALA A 30 41.48 40.85 -29.34
N ILE A 31 41.13 40.56 -30.60
CA ILE A 31 41.15 39.18 -31.14
C ILE A 31 42.58 38.63 -31.24
N GLY A 32 43.57 39.49 -31.50
CA GLY A 32 44.98 39.13 -31.47
C GLY A 32 45.44 38.72 -30.07
N ASP A 33 45.08 39.51 -29.07
CA ASP A 33 45.42 39.24 -27.66
C ASP A 33 44.75 37.97 -27.16
N ALA A 34 43.47 37.77 -27.49
CA ALA A 34 42.75 36.54 -27.19
C ALA A 34 43.32 35.31 -27.90
N ALA A 35 43.87 35.46 -29.12
CA ALA A 35 44.53 34.37 -29.82
C ALA A 35 45.83 33.95 -29.12
N TRP A 36 46.59 34.92 -28.59
CA TRP A 36 47.78 34.67 -27.79
C TRP A 36 47.43 33.99 -26.47
N GLU A 37 46.46 34.51 -25.73
CA GLU A 37 46.01 33.97 -24.44
C GLU A 37 45.48 32.53 -24.56
N LEU A 38 44.72 32.24 -25.63
CA LEU A 38 44.16 30.90 -25.86
C LEU A 38 45.13 29.93 -26.53
N GLY A 39 46.32 30.39 -26.95
CA GLY A 39 47.29 29.59 -27.70
C GLY A 39 46.75 29.11 -29.07
N LEU A 40 45.94 29.92 -29.74
CA LEU A 40 45.28 29.57 -31.01
C LEU A 40 45.75 30.46 -32.15
N ALA A 41 45.71 29.93 -33.37
CA ALA A 41 45.92 30.75 -34.56
C ALA A 41 44.83 31.85 -34.66
N LYS A 42 45.21 33.07 -35.05
CA LYS A 42 44.31 34.22 -35.17
C LYS A 42 43.06 33.93 -36.03
N SER A 43 43.22 33.13 -37.09
CA SER A 43 42.11 32.68 -37.95
C SER A 43 41.11 31.76 -37.23
N HIS A 44 41.58 30.88 -36.34
CA HIS A 44 40.73 30.00 -35.54
C HIS A 44 40.02 30.79 -34.44
N THR A 45 40.70 31.73 -33.79
CA THR A 45 40.10 32.65 -32.80
C THR A 45 38.98 33.47 -33.42
N TRP A 46 39.16 33.97 -34.64
CA TRP A 46 38.08 34.62 -35.41
C TRP A 46 36.88 33.69 -35.67
N SER A 47 37.11 32.42 -35.99
CA SER A 47 36.03 31.45 -36.19
C SER A 47 35.26 31.16 -34.90
N LEU A 48 35.97 31.03 -33.77
CA LEU A 48 35.36 30.87 -32.45
C LEU A 48 34.59 32.12 -32.02
N TYR A 49 35.15 33.31 -32.26
CA TYR A 49 34.49 34.58 -31.99
C TYR A 49 33.16 34.71 -32.75
N ARG A 50 33.14 34.41 -34.07
CA ARG A 50 31.89 34.43 -34.86
C ARG A 50 30.85 33.45 -34.32
N ARG A 51 31.25 32.22 -34.01
CA ARG A 51 30.34 31.22 -33.42
C ARG A 51 29.78 31.69 -32.08
N LEU A 52 30.61 32.33 -31.25
CA LEU A 52 30.19 32.87 -29.97
C LEU A 52 29.20 34.03 -30.15
N ARG A 53 29.44 34.91 -31.12
CA ARG A 53 28.58 36.03 -31.49
C ARG A 53 27.21 35.56 -32.01
N GLU A 54 27.19 34.58 -32.92
CA GLU A 54 25.97 34.01 -33.50
C GLU A 54 25.11 33.23 -32.49
N ASN A 55 25.65 32.90 -31.30
CA ASN A 55 24.99 32.10 -30.28
C ASN A 55 24.92 32.82 -28.92
N ASP A 56 24.73 34.14 -28.93
CA ASP A 56 24.49 35.00 -27.74
C ASP A 56 25.56 34.88 -26.64
N GLY A 57 26.84 34.66 -26.99
CA GLY A 57 27.90 34.56 -25.98
C GLY A 57 27.89 33.25 -25.17
N ARG A 58 27.12 32.23 -25.58
CA ARG A 58 27.03 30.96 -24.84
C ARG A 58 28.27 30.09 -25.05
N ALA A 59 28.90 29.68 -23.95
CA ALA A 59 30.11 28.84 -23.98
C ALA A 59 29.88 27.48 -24.67
N ALA A 60 28.66 26.95 -24.62
CA ALA A 60 28.29 25.70 -25.28
C ALA A 60 28.52 25.72 -26.81
N ALA A 61 28.46 26.91 -27.45
CA ALA A 61 28.72 27.06 -28.88
C ALA A 61 30.18 26.81 -29.28
N LEU A 62 31.11 26.81 -28.30
CA LEU A 62 32.54 26.59 -28.50
C LEU A 62 32.98 25.16 -28.19
N GLU A 63 32.03 24.26 -27.89
CA GLU A 63 32.33 22.84 -27.79
C GLU A 63 32.64 22.28 -29.18
N LEU A 64 33.88 21.85 -29.38
CA LEU A 64 34.29 21.22 -30.62
C LEU A 64 33.63 19.85 -30.72
N THR A 65 32.67 19.71 -31.63
CA THR A 65 32.14 18.40 -32.01
C THR A 65 33.28 17.56 -32.60
N ARG A 66 33.44 16.32 -32.10
CA ARG A 66 34.45 15.38 -32.60
C ARG A 66 34.25 15.21 -34.12
N ARG A 67 35.28 15.49 -34.92
CA ARG A 67 35.30 15.08 -36.33
C ARG A 67 35.36 13.55 -36.39
N GLY A 68 34.28 12.94 -36.88
CA GLY A 68 34.13 11.50 -37.02
C GLY A 68 32.74 11.16 -37.60
N PRO A 69 32.49 9.89 -37.98
CA PRO A 69 31.17 9.46 -38.44
C PRO A 69 30.11 9.83 -37.40
N LYS A 70 29.01 10.46 -37.84
CA LYS A 70 27.90 10.80 -36.94
C LYS A 70 27.46 9.53 -36.20
N LEU A 71 27.26 9.65 -34.89
CA LEU A 71 26.67 8.59 -34.07
C LEU A 71 25.32 8.21 -34.71
N GLY A 72 25.17 6.93 -35.12
CA GLY A 72 23.99 6.47 -35.87
C GLY A 72 24.14 6.34 -37.39
N SER A 73 25.31 6.65 -37.98
CA SER A 73 25.55 6.39 -39.41
C SER A 73 25.52 4.89 -39.73
N LYS A 74 24.59 4.47 -40.60
CA LYS A 74 24.41 3.08 -41.04
C LYS A 74 25.26 2.83 -42.30
N ARG A 75 26.12 1.82 -42.27
CA ARG A 75 27.01 1.43 -43.40
C ARG A 75 26.56 0.16 -44.13
N ILE A 76 25.32 -0.27 -43.89
CA ILE A 76 24.76 -1.52 -44.39
C ILE A 76 23.63 -1.18 -45.36
N ALA A 77 23.46 -2.03 -46.37
CA ALA A 77 22.37 -1.95 -47.34
C ALA A 77 21.01 -1.87 -46.63
N ARG A 78 20.11 -1.03 -47.14
CA ARG A 78 18.83 -0.72 -46.52
C ARG A 78 17.94 -1.97 -46.40
N GLU A 79 18.04 -2.84 -47.39
CA GLU A 79 17.33 -4.10 -47.50
C GLU A 79 17.72 -5.08 -46.38
N VAL A 80 18.99 -5.06 -45.94
CA VAL A 80 19.45 -5.87 -44.80
C VAL A 80 19.01 -5.26 -43.47
N GLU A 81 18.93 -3.93 -43.38
CA GLU A 81 18.36 -3.26 -42.21
C GLU A 81 16.87 -3.61 -42.03
N ASP A 82 16.11 -3.67 -43.13
CA ASP A 82 14.69 -4.02 -43.11
C ASP A 82 14.47 -5.46 -42.63
N VAL A 83 15.32 -6.40 -43.07
CA VAL A 83 15.29 -7.80 -42.59
C VAL A 83 15.62 -7.89 -41.10
N ILE A 84 16.59 -7.10 -40.62
CA ILE A 84 16.94 -7.06 -39.19
C ILE A 84 15.77 -6.51 -38.37
N ASP A 85 15.16 -5.39 -38.78
CA ASP A 85 14.06 -4.77 -38.03
C ASP A 85 12.81 -5.67 -38.01
N ALA A 86 12.45 -6.26 -39.15
CA ALA A 86 11.35 -7.21 -39.25
C ALA A 86 11.54 -8.43 -38.33
N SER A 87 12.76 -9.01 -38.34
CA SER A 87 13.09 -10.16 -37.49
C SER A 87 13.09 -9.83 -36.00
N LEU A 88 13.62 -8.67 -35.61
CA LEU A 88 13.61 -8.23 -34.21
C LEU A 88 12.18 -7.94 -33.73
N ARG A 89 11.32 -7.32 -34.54
CA ARG A 89 9.91 -7.12 -34.20
C ARG A 89 9.16 -8.44 -34.03
N ARG A 90 9.42 -9.40 -34.91
CA ARG A 90 8.72 -10.69 -34.92
C ARG A 90 9.15 -11.63 -33.80
N TYR A 91 10.44 -11.70 -33.50
CA TYR A 91 11.00 -12.72 -32.60
C TYR A 91 11.58 -12.19 -31.29
N TYR A 92 11.86 -10.88 -31.21
CA TYR A 92 12.42 -10.25 -30.00
C TYR A 92 11.41 -9.37 -29.26
N LEU A 93 10.59 -8.58 -29.97
CA LEU A 93 9.57 -7.69 -29.38
C LEU A 93 8.23 -8.41 -29.10
N VAL A 94 8.33 -9.60 -28.52
CA VAL A 94 7.20 -10.44 -28.10
C VAL A 94 7.44 -10.94 -26.67
N ARG A 95 6.37 -11.31 -25.97
CA ARG A 95 6.44 -11.75 -24.56
C ARG A 95 7.28 -13.02 -24.39
N GLU A 96 7.13 -13.96 -25.32
CA GLU A 96 7.88 -15.22 -25.40
C GLU A 96 9.02 -15.09 -26.40
N ARG A 97 10.15 -14.51 -25.97
CA ARG A 97 11.27 -14.26 -26.88
C ARG A 97 11.99 -15.55 -27.29
N SER A 98 12.44 -15.58 -28.55
CA SER A 98 13.46 -16.52 -28.97
C SER A 98 14.86 -16.10 -28.48
N SER A 99 15.77 -17.07 -28.32
CA SER A 99 17.16 -16.75 -27.94
C SER A 99 17.83 -15.87 -29.00
N PHE A 100 18.69 -14.93 -28.58
CA PHE A 100 19.37 -14.01 -29.51
C PHE A 100 20.16 -14.74 -30.61
N LEU A 101 20.76 -15.89 -30.28
CA LEU A 101 21.46 -16.73 -31.26
C LEU A 101 20.52 -17.30 -32.33
N ARG A 102 19.29 -17.69 -31.96
CA ARG A 102 18.27 -18.14 -32.90
C ARG A 102 17.85 -17.01 -33.82
N ILE A 103 17.59 -15.83 -33.28
CA ILE A 103 17.21 -14.64 -34.06
C ILE A 103 18.31 -14.24 -35.05
N TRP A 104 19.57 -14.25 -34.63
CA TRP A 104 20.69 -13.98 -35.54
C TRP A 104 20.83 -15.03 -36.64
N ARG A 105 20.62 -16.33 -36.34
CA ARG A 105 20.61 -17.39 -37.37
C ARG A 105 19.49 -17.19 -38.38
N GLU A 106 18.31 -16.80 -37.92
CA GLU A 106 17.15 -16.53 -38.77
C GLU A 106 17.43 -15.36 -39.73
N ILE A 107 17.93 -14.24 -39.20
CA ILE A 107 18.33 -13.06 -39.99
C ILE A 107 19.38 -13.46 -41.04
N ARG A 108 20.37 -14.29 -40.66
CA ARG A 108 21.40 -14.75 -41.58
C ARG A 108 20.80 -15.61 -42.70
N SER A 109 19.92 -16.54 -42.36
CA SER A 109 19.25 -17.41 -43.33
C SER A 109 18.39 -16.61 -44.30
N GLU A 110 17.63 -15.63 -43.80
CA GLU A 110 16.76 -14.78 -44.62
C GLU A 110 17.57 -13.86 -45.55
N CYS A 111 18.67 -13.29 -45.06
CA CYS A 111 19.59 -12.53 -45.90
C CYS A 111 20.21 -13.40 -47.00
N GLN A 112 20.60 -14.64 -46.69
CA GLN A 112 21.18 -15.56 -47.68
C GLN A 112 20.16 -15.97 -48.75
N ALA A 113 18.92 -16.29 -48.35
CA ALA A 113 17.84 -16.62 -49.28
C ALA A 113 17.51 -15.47 -50.25
N LYS A 114 17.67 -14.23 -49.80
CA LYS A 114 17.47 -13.00 -50.59
C LYS A 114 18.73 -12.54 -51.34
N GLY A 115 19.84 -13.27 -51.25
CA GLY A 115 21.09 -12.93 -51.93
C GLY A 115 21.87 -11.75 -51.32
N PHE A 116 21.53 -11.34 -50.10
CA PHE A 116 22.20 -10.24 -49.40
C PHE A 116 23.41 -10.71 -48.60
N ARG A 117 24.39 -9.81 -48.44
CA ARG A 117 25.54 -10.07 -47.55
C ARG A 117 25.07 -10.13 -46.09
N PRO A 118 25.25 -11.26 -45.38
CA PRO A 118 24.67 -11.40 -44.05
C PRO A 118 25.32 -10.47 -43.01
N PRO A 119 24.52 -9.90 -42.09
CA PRO A 119 25.04 -9.02 -41.05
C PRO A 119 25.83 -9.81 -39.99
N THR A 120 26.85 -9.17 -39.44
CA THR A 120 27.62 -9.76 -38.33
C THR A 120 26.79 -9.80 -37.05
N ARG A 121 27.11 -10.70 -36.13
CA ARG A 121 26.47 -10.74 -34.80
C ARG A 121 26.56 -9.41 -34.06
N LYS A 122 27.70 -8.70 -34.18
CA LYS A 122 27.91 -7.38 -33.58
C LYS A 122 26.96 -6.34 -34.18
N THR A 123 26.71 -6.40 -35.48
CA THR A 123 25.75 -5.51 -36.16
C THR A 123 24.34 -5.70 -35.61
N VAL A 124 23.85 -6.94 -35.56
CA VAL A 124 22.49 -7.23 -35.06
C VAL A 124 22.36 -6.85 -33.59
N LYS A 125 23.40 -7.12 -32.79
CA LYS A 125 23.44 -6.68 -31.38
C LYS A 125 23.42 -5.16 -31.27
N ALA A 126 24.18 -4.43 -32.07
CA ALA A 126 24.17 -2.97 -32.07
C ALA A 126 22.81 -2.37 -32.50
N ARG A 127 22.01 -3.08 -33.30
CA ARG A 127 20.63 -2.67 -33.63
C ARG A 127 19.67 -2.95 -32.48
N LEU A 128 19.85 -4.08 -31.82
CA LEU A 128 19.12 -4.43 -30.61
C LEU A 128 19.35 -3.42 -29.48
N ASP A 129 20.62 -3.10 -29.22
CA ASP A 129 21.03 -2.16 -28.17
C ASP A 129 20.62 -0.71 -28.51
N ALA A 130 20.29 -0.41 -29.77
CA ALA A 130 19.80 0.89 -30.22
C ALA A 130 18.27 1.02 -30.22
N MET A 131 17.53 -0.05 -29.89
CA MET A 131 16.07 0.02 -29.74
C MET A 131 15.70 0.83 -28.49
N ASP A 132 14.55 1.51 -28.53
CA ASP A 132 14.04 2.21 -27.35
C ASP A 132 13.72 1.21 -26.24
N GLU A 133 14.49 1.28 -25.16
CA GLU A 133 14.38 0.38 -24.01
C GLU A 133 12.98 0.45 -23.38
N LYS A 134 12.33 1.62 -23.42
CA LYS A 134 10.95 1.80 -22.97
C LYS A 134 9.97 1.00 -23.82
N GLU A 135 10.15 1.00 -25.14
CA GLU A 135 9.30 0.23 -26.05
C GLU A 135 9.52 -1.28 -25.88
N VAL A 136 10.78 -1.69 -25.72
CA VAL A 136 11.17 -3.09 -25.45
C VAL A 136 10.50 -3.59 -24.17
N VAL A 137 10.62 -2.87 -23.06
CA VAL A 137 10.00 -3.26 -21.78
C VAL A 137 8.47 -3.22 -21.88
N ARG A 138 7.89 -2.23 -22.57
CA ARG A 138 6.44 -2.15 -22.76
C ARG A 138 5.88 -3.37 -23.51
N LYS A 139 6.53 -3.78 -24.59
CA LYS A 139 6.14 -4.94 -25.40
C LYS A 139 6.36 -6.27 -24.65
N ARG A 140 7.35 -6.33 -23.76
CA ARG A 140 7.77 -7.57 -23.09
C ARG A 140 7.11 -7.80 -21.73
N HIS A 141 7.03 -6.74 -20.92
CA HIS A 141 6.59 -6.79 -19.52
C HIS A 141 5.29 -6.02 -19.30
N GLY A 142 4.74 -5.42 -20.36
CA GLY A 142 3.50 -4.66 -20.32
C GLY A 142 3.70 -3.18 -20.02
N ALA A 143 2.63 -2.42 -20.23
CA ALA A 143 2.65 -0.96 -20.05
C ALA A 143 2.94 -0.53 -18.60
N LYS A 144 2.50 -1.31 -17.60
CA LYS A 144 2.75 -1.02 -16.18
C LYS A 144 4.24 -1.05 -15.83
N GLU A 145 4.96 -2.11 -16.18
CA GLU A 145 6.39 -2.25 -15.89
C GLU A 145 7.26 -1.25 -16.66
N ALA A 146 6.88 -0.92 -17.90
CA ALA A 146 7.54 0.13 -18.66
C ALA A 146 7.32 1.51 -18.05
N SER A 147 6.11 1.80 -17.56
CA SER A 147 5.82 3.05 -16.83
C SER A 147 6.62 3.12 -15.53
N LYS A 148 6.65 2.04 -14.74
CA LYS A 148 7.43 1.96 -13.49
C LYS A 148 8.92 2.26 -13.70
N THR A 149 9.49 1.75 -14.80
CA THR A 149 10.94 1.84 -15.06
C THR A 149 11.33 3.15 -15.78
N PHE A 150 10.51 3.62 -16.73
CA PHE A 150 10.90 4.71 -17.66
C PHE A 150 9.95 5.93 -17.65
N ALA A 151 8.94 5.99 -16.77
CA ALA A 151 8.15 7.22 -16.63
C ALA A 151 9.04 8.36 -16.16
N ALA A 152 8.99 9.49 -16.87
CA ALA A 152 9.52 10.75 -16.37
C ALA A 152 8.79 11.06 -15.06
N ARG A 153 9.53 11.46 -14.01
CA ARG A 153 9.01 11.74 -12.67
C ARG A 153 8.82 13.26 -12.53
N PRO A 154 7.67 13.84 -12.91
CA PRO A 154 7.49 15.28 -12.87
C PRO A 154 7.03 15.65 -11.46
N GLY A 155 7.94 16.14 -10.62
CA GLY A 155 7.64 16.72 -9.31
C GLY A 155 7.15 15.72 -8.25
N ARG A 156 7.62 15.86 -7.01
CA ARG A 156 6.93 15.28 -5.85
C ARG A 156 5.82 16.25 -5.46
N LEU A 157 4.68 15.74 -4.96
CA LEU A 157 3.73 16.56 -4.22
C LEU A 157 4.47 17.11 -2.99
N ALA A 158 4.96 18.35 -3.10
CA ALA A 158 5.75 19.00 -2.07
C ALA A 158 4.83 19.92 -1.28
N VAL A 159 4.40 19.42 -0.12
CA VAL A 159 3.53 20.13 0.81
C VAL A 159 4.40 20.56 1.98
N GLY A 160 4.37 21.84 2.32
CA GLY A 160 5.26 22.42 3.33
C GLY A 160 4.67 22.48 4.73
N THR A 161 3.34 22.41 4.87
CA THR A 161 2.65 22.61 6.15
C THR A 161 1.96 21.32 6.60
N PRO A 162 2.00 20.97 7.90
CA PRO A 162 1.19 19.89 8.44
C PRO A 162 -0.29 20.14 8.20
N LEU A 163 -1.04 19.06 7.94
CA LEU A 163 -2.48 19.07 7.66
C LEU A 163 -2.89 19.80 6.38
N ASP A 164 -1.97 20.26 5.54
CA ASP A 164 -2.35 20.81 4.23
C ASP A 164 -2.90 19.71 3.32
N VAL A 165 -2.19 18.57 3.20
CA VAL A 165 -2.64 17.42 2.42
C VAL A 165 -2.40 16.13 3.19
N VAL A 166 -3.47 15.35 3.35
CA VAL A 166 -3.42 14.00 3.91
C VAL A 166 -3.75 13.00 2.81
N GLN A 167 -2.96 11.93 2.71
CA GLN A 167 -3.26 10.81 1.81
C GLN A 167 -3.98 9.71 2.58
N ILE A 168 -5.06 9.18 2.01
CA ILE A 168 -5.79 8.03 2.55
C ILE A 168 -5.79 6.90 1.53
N ASP A 169 -5.51 5.69 1.99
CA ASP A 169 -5.51 4.48 1.18
C ASP A 169 -5.89 3.28 2.05
N HIS A 170 -6.36 2.22 1.41
CA HIS A 170 -6.77 0.97 2.03
C HIS A 170 -5.87 -0.17 1.53
N THR A 171 -5.51 -1.08 2.42
CA THR A 171 -4.77 -2.30 2.06
C THR A 171 -5.28 -3.50 2.84
N LEU A 172 -5.17 -4.69 2.25
CA LEU A 172 -5.40 -5.93 2.98
C LEU A 172 -4.11 -6.30 3.71
N ALA A 173 -4.14 -6.37 5.04
CA ALA A 173 -2.95 -6.67 5.82
C ALA A 173 -2.47 -8.11 5.55
N ASP A 174 -1.17 -8.32 5.48
CA ASP A 174 -0.54 -9.63 5.22
C ASP A 174 -0.47 -10.51 6.49
N ILE A 175 -1.59 -10.63 7.22
CA ILE A 175 -1.71 -11.41 8.46
C ILE A 175 -3.12 -11.97 8.62
N ILE A 176 -3.21 -13.24 9.03
CA ILE A 176 -4.45 -13.86 9.47
C ILE A 176 -4.61 -13.60 10.97
N LEU A 177 -5.72 -12.98 11.35
CA LEU A 177 -6.06 -12.77 12.75
C LEU A 177 -7.01 -13.85 13.24
N VAL A 178 -7.01 -14.06 14.55
CA VAL A 178 -7.89 -15.01 15.22
C VAL A 178 -9.11 -14.34 15.85
N ASP A 179 -10.16 -15.11 16.08
CA ASP A 179 -11.33 -14.63 16.81
C ASP A 179 -11.01 -14.46 18.32
N HIS A 180 -11.66 -13.49 18.96
CA HIS A 180 -11.39 -13.14 20.36
C HIS A 180 -11.88 -14.17 21.40
N VAL A 181 -12.77 -15.10 21.01
CA VAL A 181 -13.39 -16.06 21.94
C VAL A 181 -12.60 -17.37 21.96
N ASP A 182 -12.40 -17.93 20.78
CA ASP A 182 -11.92 -19.28 20.55
C ASP A 182 -10.49 -19.32 20.00
N ARG A 183 -9.91 -18.16 19.67
CA ARG A 183 -8.57 -18.00 19.08
C ARG A 183 -8.37 -18.83 17.81
N ARG A 184 -9.43 -19.00 17.01
CA ARG A 184 -9.34 -19.67 15.70
C ARG A 184 -9.03 -18.67 14.60
N PRO A 185 -8.26 -19.07 13.57
CA PRO A 185 -8.04 -18.25 12.38
C PRO A 185 -9.37 -17.77 11.81
N LEU A 186 -9.48 -16.46 11.61
CA LEU A 186 -10.70 -15.81 11.16
C LEU A 186 -10.54 -15.32 9.73
N ALA A 187 -9.75 -14.28 9.53
CA ALA A 187 -9.55 -13.63 8.25
C ALA A 187 -8.36 -12.67 8.30
N ARG A 188 -7.96 -12.19 7.13
CA ARG A 188 -7.08 -11.04 6.99
C ARG A 188 -7.88 -9.74 7.17
N PRO A 189 -7.42 -8.78 7.98
CA PRO A 189 -8.11 -7.51 8.13
C PRO A 189 -7.71 -6.52 7.02
N TYR A 190 -8.63 -5.63 6.68
CA TYR A 190 -8.34 -4.41 5.95
C TYR A 190 -7.81 -3.34 6.90
N LEU A 191 -6.79 -2.62 6.45
CA LEU A 191 -6.18 -1.49 7.11
C LEU A 191 -6.39 -0.24 6.25
N THR A 192 -7.10 0.74 6.80
CA THR A 192 -7.19 2.10 6.27
C THR A 192 -6.12 2.94 6.95
N VAL A 193 -5.32 3.69 6.19
CA VAL A 193 -4.25 4.54 6.74
C VAL A 193 -4.41 5.96 6.23
N ALA A 194 -4.17 6.95 7.09
CA ALA A 194 -4.08 8.35 6.73
C ALA A 194 -2.69 8.89 7.10
N ILE A 195 -1.96 9.46 6.13
CA ILE A 195 -0.61 10.02 6.32
C ILE A 195 -0.58 11.50 5.93
N ASP A 196 0.03 12.33 6.77
CA ASP A 196 0.32 13.72 6.44
C ASP A 196 1.49 13.80 5.45
N VAL A 197 1.29 14.51 4.33
CA VAL A 197 2.30 14.57 3.26
C VAL A 197 3.52 15.39 3.65
N ALA A 198 3.37 16.47 4.43
CA ALA A 198 4.48 17.34 4.77
C ALA A 198 5.46 16.68 5.76
N THR A 199 4.91 16.03 6.78
CA THR A 199 5.65 15.51 7.94
C THR A 199 5.89 14.01 7.87
N ARG A 200 5.18 13.29 6.98
CA ARG A 200 5.14 11.82 6.92
C ARG A 200 4.60 11.16 8.18
N ILE A 201 4.02 11.91 9.11
CA ILE A 201 3.41 11.34 10.30
C ILE A 201 2.14 10.60 9.89
N VAL A 202 1.89 9.48 10.53
CA VAL A 202 0.59 8.80 10.41
C VAL A 202 -0.40 9.61 11.22
N LEU A 203 -1.44 10.11 10.58
CA LEU A 203 -2.46 10.93 11.22
C LEU A 203 -3.57 10.05 11.81
N GLY A 204 -3.95 8.97 11.13
CA GLY A 204 -5.01 8.08 11.55
C GLY A 204 -4.92 6.70 10.90
N VAL A 205 -5.57 5.72 11.52
CA VAL A 205 -5.66 4.33 11.04
C VAL A 205 -6.99 3.76 11.47
N PHE A 206 -7.49 2.78 10.73
CA PHE A 206 -8.65 1.99 11.14
C PHE A 206 -8.50 0.57 10.60
N VAL A 207 -8.74 -0.43 11.45
CA VAL A 207 -8.63 -1.85 11.11
C VAL A 207 -10.01 -2.51 11.18
N SER A 208 -10.36 -3.30 10.17
CA SER A 208 -11.64 -4.03 10.14
C SER A 208 -11.55 -5.30 9.32
N PHE A 209 -12.40 -6.28 9.60
CA PHE A 209 -12.60 -7.43 8.71
C PHE A 209 -13.53 -7.13 7.54
N ASP A 210 -14.34 -6.07 7.65
CA ASP A 210 -15.20 -5.62 6.56
C ASP A 210 -14.35 -4.93 5.47
N ALA A 211 -14.76 -5.14 4.22
CA ALA A 211 -14.14 -4.47 3.08
C ALA A 211 -14.19 -2.94 3.20
N PRO A 212 -13.27 -2.22 2.54
CA PRO A 212 -13.26 -0.76 2.49
C PRO A 212 -14.64 -0.21 2.12
N SER A 213 -15.03 0.83 2.86
CA SER A 213 -16.35 1.43 2.78
C SER A 213 -16.33 2.85 3.35
N VAL A 214 -17.42 3.59 3.12
CA VAL A 214 -17.65 4.92 3.72
C VAL A 214 -17.43 4.89 5.24
N LEU A 215 -17.87 3.82 5.92
CA LEU A 215 -17.66 3.66 7.35
C LEU A 215 -16.17 3.55 7.70
N SER A 216 -15.39 2.78 6.94
CA SER A 216 -13.96 2.63 7.20
C SER A 216 -13.19 3.94 7.04
N ILE A 217 -13.59 4.78 6.08
CA ILE A 217 -13.04 6.13 5.88
C ILE A 217 -13.47 7.04 7.04
N ALA A 218 -14.76 7.02 7.40
CA ALA A 218 -15.30 7.82 8.50
C ALA A 218 -14.57 7.55 9.82
N LEU A 219 -14.30 6.27 10.13
CA LEU A 219 -13.62 5.89 11.35
C LEU A 219 -12.12 6.18 11.31
N CYS A 220 -11.49 6.09 10.13
CA CYS A 220 -10.11 6.55 9.97
C CYS A 220 -9.99 8.07 10.18
N LEU A 221 -10.92 8.86 9.61
CA LEU A 221 -10.98 10.31 9.79
C LEU A 221 -11.32 10.71 11.22
N ASP A 222 -12.21 9.98 11.88
CA ASP A 222 -12.48 10.13 13.31
C ASP A 222 -11.20 9.92 14.13
N HIS A 223 -10.41 8.89 13.79
CA HIS A 223 -9.11 8.68 14.40
C HIS A 223 -8.15 9.84 14.11
N CYS A 224 -8.14 10.41 12.90
CA CYS A 224 -7.31 11.56 12.53
C CYS A 224 -7.52 12.78 13.43
N VAL A 225 -8.76 13.05 13.85
CA VAL A 225 -9.09 14.26 14.62
C VAL A 225 -9.06 14.05 16.13
N ARG A 226 -9.13 12.80 16.60
CA ARG A 226 -8.98 12.47 18.03
C ARG A 226 -7.52 12.55 18.48
N ARG A 227 -7.34 12.87 19.76
CA ARG A 227 -6.06 12.61 20.45
C ARG A 227 -5.91 11.11 20.64
N LYS A 228 -4.72 10.59 20.35
CA LYS A 228 -4.47 9.15 20.41
C LYS A 228 -4.14 8.75 21.84
N SER A 229 -4.82 7.73 22.34
CA SER A 229 -4.41 6.98 23.52
C SER A 229 -3.80 5.67 23.06
N ILE A 230 -2.50 5.51 23.26
CA ILE A 230 -1.81 4.27 22.93
C ILE A 230 -1.85 3.37 24.16
N HIS A 231 -2.24 2.11 23.99
CA HIS A 231 -2.05 1.12 25.04
C HIS A 231 -0.57 0.74 25.07
N VAL A 232 0.17 1.35 26.00
CA VAL A 232 1.60 1.10 26.16
C VAL A 232 1.83 0.19 27.37
N PRO A 233 2.61 -0.90 27.23
CA PRO A 233 3.12 -1.62 28.39
C PRO A 233 3.87 -0.65 29.33
N GLY A 234 3.75 -0.82 30.64
CA GLY A 234 4.32 0.11 31.63
C GLY A 234 5.84 0.33 31.56
N THR A 235 6.56 -0.43 30.73
CA THR A 235 7.98 -0.24 30.44
C THR A 235 8.28 0.81 29.35
N LEU A 236 7.26 1.40 28.73
CA LEU A 236 7.38 2.23 27.51
C LEU A 236 6.65 3.59 27.62
N GLU A 237 6.55 4.15 28.83
CA GLU A 237 5.75 5.37 29.13
C GLU A 237 6.07 6.61 28.26
N GLU A 238 7.19 6.63 27.53
CA GLU A 238 7.61 7.73 26.67
C GLU A 238 7.01 7.69 25.24
N LEU A 239 6.28 6.63 24.85
CA LEU A 239 5.67 6.59 23.51
C LEU A 239 4.46 7.51 23.42
N PHE A 240 4.48 8.39 22.43
CA PHE A 240 3.45 9.42 22.23
C PHE A 240 3.10 9.58 20.74
N TRP A 241 1.81 9.82 20.46
CA TRP A 241 1.28 10.09 19.12
C TRP A 241 0.48 11.41 19.15
N PRO A 242 1.16 12.55 18.90
CA PRO A 242 0.53 13.88 19.01
C PRO A 242 -0.46 14.19 17.90
N ALA A 243 -0.24 13.61 16.72
CA ALA A 243 -0.85 14.10 15.49
C ALA A 243 -2.38 14.07 15.58
N SER A 244 -3.03 15.24 15.54
CA SER A 244 -4.48 15.36 15.42
C SER A 244 -4.89 16.66 14.72
N GLY A 245 -5.93 16.61 13.89
CA GLY A 245 -6.54 17.81 13.31
C GLY A 245 -7.27 17.56 11.99
N ILE A 246 -7.99 18.58 11.53
CA ILE A 246 -8.72 18.54 10.26
C ILE A 246 -7.77 18.91 9.12
N PRO A 247 -7.59 18.05 8.10
CA PRO A 247 -6.80 18.40 6.92
C PRO A 247 -7.49 19.45 6.05
N LYS A 248 -6.73 20.26 5.33
CA LYS A 248 -7.26 21.16 4.30
C LYS A 248 -7.67 20.40 3.05
N ALA A 249 -6.90 19.39 2.67
CA ALA A 249 -7.21 18.51 1.55
C ALA A 249 -6.94 17.05 1.90
N ILE A 250 -7.78 16.16 1.37
CA ILE A 250 -7.58 14.72 1.38
C ILE A 250 -7.34 14.27 -0.05
N HIS A 251 -6.24 13.58 -0.25
CA HIS A 251 -5.85 13.02 -1.52
C HIS A 251 -6.04 11.50 -1.53
N VAL A 252 -6.86 11.01 -2.44
CA VAL A 252 -7.39 9.63 -2.47
C VAL A 252 -7.30 9.03 -3.87
N ASP A 253 -7.42 7.71 -3.99
CA ASP A 253 -7.70 7.12 -5.31
C ASP A 253 -9.15 7.30 -5.76
N ASN A 254 -9.48 6.72 -6.91
CA ASN A 254 -10.82 6.72 -7.47
C ASN A 254 -11.62 5.48 -7.01
N ALA A 255 -11.38 4.95 -5.80
CA ALA A 255 -12.22 3.88 -5.26
C ALA A 255 -13.65 4.40 -5.00
N GLN A 256 -14.64 3.51 -5.07
CA GLN A 256 -16.06 3.88 -5.10
C GLN A 256 -16.51 4.55 -3.79
N GLU A 257 -15.94 4.14 -2.67
CA GLU A 257 -16.20 4.64 -1.33
C GLU A 257 -15.87 6.14 -1.18
N PHE A 258 -14.83 6.63 -1.86
CA PHE A 258 -14.47 8.05 -1.89
C PHE A 258 -15.43 8.90 -2.73
N HIS A 259 -16.19 8.28 -3.65
CA HIS A 259 -17.23 8.96 -4.43
C HIS A 259 -18.61 8.96 -3.74
N SER A 260 -18.70 8.49 -2.50
CA SER A 260 -19.98 8.48 -1.78
C SER A 260 -20.47 9.90 -1.45
N GLU A 261 -21.79 10.08 -1.49
CA GLU A 261 -22.45 11.35 -1.14
C GLU A 261 -22.16 11.72 0.32
N ALA A 262 -22.16 10.73 1.22
CA ALA A 262 -21.85 10.92 2.64
C ALA A 262 -20.44 11.49 2.86
N PHE A 263 -19.44 10.95 2.16
CA PHE A 263 -18.07 11.45 2.26
C PHE A 263 -17.93 12.84 1.64
N SER A 264 -18.44 13.03 0.42
CA SER A 264 -18.31 14.30 -0.31
C SER A 264 -18.99 15.45 0.43
N SER A 265 -20.22 15.25 0.90
CA SER A 265 -20.97 16.25 1.68
C SER A 265 -20.29 16.56 3.01
N ALA A 266 -19.78 15.56 3.73
CA ALA A 266 -19.08 15.81 4.99
C ALA A 266 -17.76 16.55 4.77
N CYS A 267 -17.00 16.22 3.72
CA CYS A 267 -15.81 16.98 3.35
C CYS A 267 -16.15 18.44 3.06
N GLU A 268 -17.20 18.71 2.31
CA GLU A 268 -17.67 20.07 2.02
C GLU A 268 -18.09 20.81 3.30
N ASP A 269 -18.93 20.20 4.14
CA ASP A 269 -19.39 20.77 5.42
C ASP A 269 -18.22 21.17 6.32
N TRP A 270 -17.18 20.33 6.36
CA TRP A 270 -16.00 20.59 7.16
C TRP A 270 -14.93 21.39 6.42
N GLY A 271 -15.15 21.85 5.19
CA GLY A 271 -14.19 22.65 4.42
C GLY A 271 -12.90 21.90 4.08
N ILE A 272 -13.02 20.63 3.72
CA ILE A 272 -11.94 19.72 3.33
C ILE A 272 -12.04 19.51 1.81
N ALA A 273 -11.01 19.89 1.06
CA ALA A 273 -10.94 19.62 -0.37
C ALA A 273 -10.68 18.13 -0.63
N VAL A 274 -11.40 17.53 -1.57
CA VAL A 274 -11.14 16.15 -2.01
C VAL A 274 -10.39 16.20 -3.33
N GLU A 275 -9.17 15.67 -3.33
CA GLU A 275 -8.31 15.60 -4.51
C GLU A 275 -8.19 14.13 -4.94
N TYR A 276 -8.62 13.83 -6.17
CA TYR A 276 -8.52 12.48 -6.72
C TYR A 276 -7.23 12.31 -7.51
N ARG A 277 -6.56 11.16 -7.33
CA ARG A 277 -5.40 10.77 -8.15
C ARG A 277 -5.79 10.76 -9.63
N PRO A 278 -5.03 11.39 -10.54
CA PRO A 278 -5.27 11.27 -11.97
C PRO A 278 -5.17 9.79 -12.43
N PRO A 279 -6.02 9.32 -13.36
CA PRO A 279 -5.99 7.94 -13.82
C PRO A 279 -4.59 7.53 -14.32
N GLY A 280 -4.02 6.48 -13.73
CA GLY A 280 -2.71 5.93 -14.11
C GLY A 280 -1.49 6.65 -13.51
N ALA A 281 -1.69 7.66 -12.65
CA ALA A 281 -0.59 8.42 -12.06
C ALA A 281 -0.13 7.82 -10.72
N THR A 282 0.66 6.74 -10.78
CA THR A 282 1.24 6.06 -9.60
C THR A 282 2.10 6.96 -8.72
N HIS A 283 2.62 8.07 -9.25
CA HIS A 283 3.53 8.97 -8.52
C HIS A 283 2.86 9.74 -7.38
N PHE A 284 1.54 9.90 -7.45
CA PHE A 284 0.75 10.72 -6.52
C PHE A 284 0.46 10.00 -5.19
N GLY A 285 0.49 8.67 -5.16
CA GLY A 285 0.31 7.84 -3.95
C GLY A 285 1.62 7.35 -3.30
N GLY A 286 2.78 7.75 -3.82
CA GLY A 286 4.06 7.13 -3.44
C GLY A 286 4.50 7.33 -1.98
N HIS A 287 3.77 8.13 -1.19
CA HIS A 287 4.02 8.33 0.23
C HIS A 287 3.27 7.32 1.08
N ILE A 288 1.95 7.22 0.89
CA ILE A 288 1.14 6.21 1.56
C ILE A 288 1.51 4.80 1.12
N GLU A 289 1.82 4.58 -0.16
CA GLU A 289 2.29 3.27 -0.67
C GLU A 289 3.59 2.82 0.02
N ARG A 290 4.53 3.75 0.27
CA ARG A 290 5.78 3.45 0.97
C ARG A 290 5.51 3.15 2.44
N LEU A 291 4.66 3.93 3.10
CA LEU A 291 4.27 3.69 4.49
C LEU A 291 3.62 2.32 4.65
N ILE A 292 2.67 1.98 3.77
CA ILE A 292 2.02 0.66 3.74
C ILE A 292 3.06 -0.43 3.55
N GLY A 293 4.00 -0.27 2.61
CA GLY A 293 5.10 -1.23 2.43
C GLY A 293 5.95 -1.43 3.68
N THR A 294 6.30 -0.35 4.39
CA THR A 294 7.03 -0.42 5.67
C THR A 294 6.21 -1.15 6.73
N ALA A 295 4.92 -0.83 6.87
CA ALA A 295 4.03 -1.49 7.82
C ALA A 295 3.88 -2.98 7.52
N MET A 296 3.71 -3.37 6.25
CA MET A 296 3.60 -4.78 5.85
C MET A 296 4.90 -5.54 6.11
N GLY A 297 6.07 -4.92 5.90
CA GLY A 297 7.35 -5.52 6.28
C GLY A 297 7.46 -5.80 7.79
N ALA A 298 6.88 -4.93 8.64
CA ALA A 298 6.79 -5.19 10.07
C ALA A 298 5.75 -6.28 10.40
N VAL A 299 4.65 -6.38 9.65
CA VAL A 299 3.64 -7.43 9.80
C VAL A 299 4.22 -8.81 9.45
N HIS A 300 5.17 -8.89 8.52
CA HIS A 300 5.78 -10.16 8.09
C HIS A 300 6.62 -10.87 9.18
N VAL A 301 6.90 -10.22 10.31
CA VAL A 301 7.55 -10.87 11.46
C VAL A 301 6.54 -11.44 12.47
N LEU A 302 5.24 -11.20 12.26
CA LEU A 302 4.19 -11.63 13.18
C LEU A 302 3.73 -13.07 12.92
N PRO A 303 3.30 -13.79 13.98
CA PRO A 303 2.66 -15.10 13.84
C PRO A 303 1.37 -14.97 13.02
N GLY A 304 1.20 -15.84 12.03
CA GLY A 304 0.05 -15.83 11.13
C GLY A 304 0.21 -14.94 9.89
N THR A 305 1.41 -14.44 9.61
CA THR A 305 1.66 -13.66 8.39
C THR A 305 1.41 -14.50 7.12
N THR A 306 0.87 -13.87 6.08
CA THR A 306 0.61 -14.53 4.81
C THR A 306 1.73 -14.38 3.78
N GLN A 307 2.76 -13.56 4.07
CA GLN A 307 3.78 -13.09 3.12
C GLN A 307 3.20 -12.55 1.80
N SER A 308 4.01 -11.88 0.98
CA SER A 308 3.51 -11.17 -0.21
C SER A 308 3.32 -12.08 -1.43
N SER A 309 3.81 -13.32 -1.41
CA SER A 309 3.68 -14.26 -2.53
C SER A 309 3.63 -15.74 -2.11
N ALA A 310 2.90 -16.55 -2.88
CA ALA A 310 2.85 -18.00 -2.68
C ALA A 310 4.21 -18.70 -2.85
N ALA A 311 5.18 -18.05 -3.52
CA ALA A 311 6.53 -18.57 -3.72
C ALA A 311 7.43 -18.35 -2.49
N GLU A 312 7.19 -17.30 -1.70
CA GLU A 312 7.91 -17.06 -0.44
C GLU A 312 7.32 -17.88 0.72
N LYS A 313 6.02 -18.24 0.62
CA LYS A 313 5.26 -18.97 1.63
C LYS A 313 5.85 -20.33 2.02
N GLY A 314 6.57 -21.01 1.11
CA GLY A 314 7.15 -22.34 1.39
C GLY A 314 6.13 -23.30 2.01
N ASP A 315 6.51 -23.97 3.10
CA ASP A 315 5.65 -24.85 3.92
C ASP A 315 5.01 -24.14 5.14
N TYR A 316 5.06 -22.80 5.21
CA TYR A 316 4.53 -22.06 6.37
C TYR A 316 3.00 -21.97 6.33
N ASP A 317 2.35 -22.60 7.31
CA ASP A 317 0.90 -22.51 7.49
C ASP A 317 0.52 -21.26 8.31
N SER A 318 0.13 -20.20 7.61
CA SER A 318 -0.34 -18.95 8.20
C SER A 318 -1.57 -19.14 9.09
N GLU A 319 -2.45 -20.11 8.81
CA GLU A 319 -3.63 -20.35 9.64
C GLU A 319 -3.22 -21.05 10.94
N GLU A 320 -2.38 -22.09 10.87
CA GLU A 320 -1.90 -22.79 12.07
C GLU A 320 -1.16 -21.85 13.04
N HIS A 321 -0.40 -20.90 12.48
CA HIS A 321 0.39 -19.96 13.28
C HIS A 321 -0.34 -18.67 13.66
N ALA A 322 -1.59 -18.44 13.24
CA ALA A 322 -2.32 -17.23 13.60
C ALA A 322 -2.58 -17.17 15.12
N ALA A 323 -2.26 -16.03 15.75
CA ALA A 323 -2.34 -15.88 17.21
C ALA A 323 -3.02 -14.59 17.69
N LEU A 324 -2.92 -13.51 16.90
CA LEU A 324 -3.37 -12.18 17.30
C LEU A 324 -4.85 -11.96 16.98
N THR A 325 -5.59 -11.42 17.94
CA THR A 325 -6.94 -10.88 17.72
C THR A 325 -6.87 -9.51 17.05
N LEU A 326 -8.01 -9.00 16.58
CA LEU A 326 -8.11 -7.64 16.02
C LEU A 326 -7.58 -6.57 16.97
N VAL A 327 -7.99 -6.62 18.25
CA VAL A 327 -7.60 -5.63 19.26
C VAL A 327 -6.10 -5.71 19.56
N GLU A 328 -5.55 -6.92 19.71
CA GLU A 328 -4.11 -7.08 19.94
C GLU A 328 -3.28 -6.64 18.74
N PHE A 329 -3.79 -6.84 17.52
CA PHE A 329 -3.16 -6.33 16.31
C PHE A 329 -3.22 -4.80 16.22
N GLU A 330 -4.33 -4.18 16.63
CA GLU A 330 -4.46 -2.71 16.70
C GLU A 330 -3.46 -2.13 17.72
N ASP A 331 -3.34 -2.71 18.91
CA ASP A 331 -2.37 -2.28 19.92
C ASP A 331 -0.93 -2.42 19.42
N TRP A 332 -0.59 -3.57 18.82
CA TRP A 332 0.71 -3.78 18.19
C TRP A 332 0.97 -2.76 17.08
N LEU A 333 -0.01 -2.50 16.21
CA LEU A 333 0.09 -1.55 15.11
C LEU A 333 0.34 -0.13 15.62
N HIS A 334 -0.31 0.28 16.71
CA HIS A 334 -0.05 1.59 17.33
C HIS A 334 1.39 1.72 17.81
N LEU A 335 1.94 0.69 18.47
CA LEU A 335 3.34 0.67 18.89
C LEU A 335 4.30 0.75 17.68
N GLU A 336 3.99 0.01 16.62
CA GLU A 336 4.75 0.01 15.38
C GLU A 336 4.73 1.40 14.69
N ILE A 337 3.58 2.07 14.70
CA ILE A 337 3.45 3.44 14.20
C ILE A 337 4.28 4.42 15.03
N CYS A 338 4.27 4.32 16.37
CA CYS A 338 5.11 5.14 17.22
C CYS A 338 6.61 4.90 17.00
N ARG A 339 7.02 3.64 16.74
CA ARG A 339 8.38 3.32 16.31
C ARG A 339 8.72 4.02 14.99
N TYR A 340 7.84 3.95 14.00
CA TYR A 340 8.01 4.64 12.72
C TYR A 340 8.12 6.17 12.89
N HIS A 341 7.28 6.78 13.73
CA HIS A 341 7.32 8.22 14.03
C HIS A 341 8.67 8.66 14.61
N ASN A 342 9.34 7.78 15.34
CA ASN A 342 10.65 8.02 15.96
C ASN A 342 11.84 7.52 15.11
N THR A 343 11.58 6.91 13.96
CA THR A 343 12.63 6.43 13.06
C THR A 343 12.99 7.49 12.02
N ARG A 344 14.28 7.69 11.76
CA ARG A 344 14.73 8.69 10.77
C ARG A 344 14.20 8.34 9.38
N HIS A 345 13.43 9.25 8.78
CA HIS A 345 12.88 9.07 7.45
C HIS A 345 13.84 9.68 6.40
N GLU A 346 14.35 8.86 5.47
CA GLU A 346 15.39 9.27 4.50
C GLU A 346 15.03 10.55 3.73
N ALA A 347 13.80 10.66 3.23
CA ALA A 347 13.39 11.83 2.44
C ALA A 347 13.21 13.12 3.26
N LEU A 348 13.04 13.01 4.59
CA LEU A 348 12.94 14.17 5.49
C LEU A 348 14.29 14.53 6.09
N GLY A 349 15.22 13.57 6.17
CA GLY A 349 16.49 13.73 6.89
C GLY A 349 16.36 13.71 8.42
N ARG A 350 15.13 13.67 8.95
CA ARG A 350 14.74 13.65 10.37
C ARG A 350 13.60 12.65 10.61
N THR A 351 13.17 12.46 11.85
CA THR A 351 12.03 11.59 12.18
C THR A 351 10.70 12.28 11.82
N PRO A 352 9.63 11.53 11.46
CA PRO A 352 8.31 12.12 11.24
C PRO A 352 7.80 12.93 12.44
N LEU A 353 8.07 12.47 13.67
CA LEU A 353 7.68 13.18 14.90
C LEU A 353 8.39 14.52 15.02
N ALA A 354 9.71 14.57 14.78
CA ALA A 354 10.46 15.82 14.76
C ALA A 354 9.95 16.75 13.65
N ALA A 355 9.63 16.21 12.47
CA ALA A 355 9.06 17.01 11.38
C ALA A 355 7.71 17.62 11.73
N TRP A 356 6.85 16.86 12.42
CA TRP A 356 5.57 17.35 12.93
C TRP A 356 5.77 18.49 13.93
N ALA A 357 6.64 18.30 14.93
CA ALA A 357 6.92 19.32 15.95
C ALA A 357 7.54 20.59 15.33
N ASP A 358 8.58 20.46 14.51
CA ASP A 358 9.32 21.58 13.91
C ASP A 358 8.46 22.43 12.98
N LEU A 359 7.46 21.83 12.35
CA LEU A 359 6.51 22.53 11.47
C LEU A 359 5.25 23.00 12.22
N GLY A 360 5.23 22.91 13.55
CA GLY A 360 4.13 23.40 14.39
C GLY A 360 2.85 22.56 14.30
N GLY A 361 2.98 21.26 14.05
CA GLY A 361 1.85 20.34 13.80
C GLY A 361 0.78 20.35 14.88
N ASP A 362 1.15 20.47 16.15
CA ASP A 362 0.21 20.52 17.29
C ASP A 362 -0.71 21.75 17.27
N THR A 363 -0.26 22.82 16.59
CA THR A 363 -1.01 24.06 16.39
C THR A 363 -1.47 24.23 14.94
N ALA A 364 -1.13 23.28 14.06
CA ALA A 364 -1.45 23.35 12.66
C ALA A 364 -2.91 22.96 12.41
N GLY A 365 -3.46 23.48 11.31
CA GLY A 365 -4.82 23.16 10.86
C GLY A 365 -5.91 23.65 11.81
N ARG A 366 -7.16 23.26 11.48
CA ARG A 366 -8.30 23.47 12.37
C ARG A 366 -8.41 22.28 13.32
N GLN A 367 -8.51 22.55 14.62
CA GLN A 367 -8.81 21.53 15.60
C GLN A 367 -10.32 21.32 15.68
N VAL A 368 -10.76 20.07 15.77
CA VAL A 368 -12.19 19.76 15.94
C VAL A 368 -12.59 20.07 17.36
N VAL A 369 -13.59 20.94 17.54
CA VAL A 369 -14.20 21.21 18.85
C VAL A 369 -15.19 20.11 19.22
N ASP A 370 -16.12 19.80 18.31
CA ASP A 370 -17.10 18.72 18.48
C ASP A 370 -16.71 17.51 17.63
N VAL A 371 -15.96 16.60 18.26
CA VAL A 371 -15.46 15.38 17.61
C VAL A 371 -16.58 14.44 17.23
N GLU A 372 -17.67 14.40 17.99
CA GLU A 372 -18.81 13.55 17.64
C GLU A 372 -19.56 14.12 16.44
N ALA A 373 -19.76 15.44 16.35
CA ALA A 373 -20.34 16.05 15.15
C ALA A 373 -19.49 15.74 13.90
N PHE A 374 -18.17 15.80 14.01
CA PHE A 374 -17.25 15.43 12.94
C PHE A 374 -17.40 13.96 12.56
N ARG A 375 -17.36 13.05 13.53
CA ARG A 375 -17.57 11.62 13.26
C ARG A 375 -18.92 11.35 12.58
N ILE A 376 -19.99 11.92 13.13
CA ILE A 376 -21.36 11.70 12.66
C ILE A 376 -21.53 12.19 11.23
N SER A 377 -20.92 13.32 10.84
CA SER A 377 -21.07 13.82 9.46
C SER A 377 -20.58 12.82 8.42
N PHE A 378 -19.51 12.06 8.70
CA PHE A 378 -18.98 11.06 7.77
C PHE A 378 -19.71 9.70 7.80
N LEU A 379 -20.65 9.48 8.72
CA LEU A 379 -21.38 8.21 8.78
C LEU A 379 -22.31 8.01 7.56
N PRO A 380 -22.53 6.75 7.14
CA PRO A 380 -23.55 6.42 6.15
C PRO A 380 -24.93 6.94 6.54
N PHE A 381 -25.75 7.25 5.53
CA PHE A 381 -27.09 7.77 5.77
C PHE A 381 -28.14 7.20 4.82
N GLU A 382 -29.40 7.35 5.20
CA GLU A 382 -30.58 7.00 4.40
C GLU A 382 -31.63 8.10 4.47
N TRP A 383 -32.30 8.39 3.35
CA TRP A 383 -33.44 9.31 3.34
C TRP A 383 -34.69 8.60 3.86
N ARG A 384 -35.27 9.10 4.96
CA ARG A 384 -36.47 8.52 5.59
C ARG A 384 -37.52 9.58 5.87
N GLN A 385 -38.78 9.18 5.88
CA GLN A 385 -39.86 10.07 6.26
C GLN A 385 -39.97 10.12 7.78
N LEU A 386 -39.99 11.33 8.35
CA LEU A 386 -40.31 11.54 9.76
C LEU A 386 -41.83 11.46 9.94
N GLY A 387 -42.32 10.36 10.51
CA GLY A 387 -43.74 10.16 10.76
C GLY A 387 -44.16 10.54 12.18
N ARG A 388 -45.48 10.47 12.46
CA ARG A 388 -46.05 10.70 13.80
C ARG A 388 -45.47 9.79 14.88
N THR A 389 -44.98 8.63 14.47
CA THR A 389 -44.38 7.63 15.35
C THR A 389 -42.84 7.70 15.33
N GLY A 390 -42.24 8.69 14.66
CA GLY A 390 -40.79 8.83 14.51
C GLY A 390 -40.28 8.24 13.21
N ILE A 391 -39.08 7.65 13.24
CA ILE A 391 -38.38 7.16 12.04
C ILE A 391 -38.35 5.63 12.05
N ALA A 392 -38.61 5.02 10.89
CA ALA A 392 -38.38 3.60 10.68
C ALA A 392 -37.14 3.41 9.80
N LEU A 393 -36.17 2.64 10.28
CA LEU A 393 -34.94 2.34 9.56
C LEU A 393 -34.51 0.89 9.83
N PHE A 394 -34.26 0.12 8.77
CA PHE A 394 -33.81 -1.28 8.84
C PHE A 394 -34.69 -2.23 9.66
N GLY A 395 -36.00 -1.95 9.73
CA GLY A 395 -36.96 -2.74 10.51
C GLY A 395 -37.06 -2.36 11.98
N VAL A 396 -36.39 -1.28 12.39
CA VAL A 396 -36.38 -0.75 13.75
C VAL A 396 -36.99 0.65 13.77
N HIS A 397 -37.69 0.99 14.85
CA HIS A 397 -38.30 2.30 15.04
C HIS A 397 -37.52 3.16 16.03
N TYR A 398 -37.37 4.42 15.69
CA TYR A 398 -36.61 5.41 16.46
C TYR A 398 -37.48 6.57 16.88
N TRP A 399 -37.24 7.06 18.09
CA TRP A 399 -37.94 8.22 18.64
C TRP A 399 -36.97 9.17 19.36
N SER A 400 -37.34 10.44 19.33
CA SER A 400 -36.75 11.52 20.12
C SER A 400 -37.86 12.52 20.45
N ASP A 401 -37.87 13.06 21.65
CA ASP A 401 -38.93 13.98 22.10
C ASP A 401 -38.99 15.25 21.25
N THR A 402 -37.86 15.64 20.66
CA THR A 402 -37.78 16.78 19.74
C THR A 402 -38.57 16.57 18.45
N PHE A 403 -38.87 15.31 18.06
CA PHE A 403 -39.66 15.02 16.86
C PHE A 403 -41.10 15.52 16.98
N ALA A 404 -41.67 15.59 18.18
CA ALA A 404 -43.05 16.01 18.38
C ALA A 404 -43.31 17.41 17.79
N SER A 405 -42.32 18.32 17.84
CA SER A 405 -42.44 19.68 17.29
C SER A 405 -42.27 19.75 15.77
N LEU A 406 -41.73 18.70 15.14
CA LEU A 406 -41.40 18.62 13.71
C LEU A 406 -42.47 17.87 12.90
N VAL A 407 -43.17 16.93 13.55
CA VAL A 407 -44.25 16.14 12.94
C VAL A 407 -45.36 17.06 12.41
N GLY A 408 -45.75 16.86 11.14
CA GLY A 408 -46.84 17.60 10.50
C GLY A 408 -46.44 18.91 9.81
N ARG A 409 -45.18 19.34 9.90
CA ARG A 409 -44.66 20.54 9.22
C ARG A 409 -44.31 20.33 7.74
N GLY A 410 -44.75 19.23 7.12
CA GLY A 410 -44.61 18.99 5.67
C GLY A 410 -43.18 18.70 5.17
N GLN A 411 -42.26 18.33 6.06
CA GLN A 411 -40.82 18.21 5.75
C GLN A 411 -40.45 16.87 5.11
N GLY A 412 -40.87 16.64 3.86
CA GLY A 412 -40.33 15.64 2.93
C GLY A 412 -39.72 14.35 3.53
N LYS A 413 -38.55 13.96 3.03
CA LYS A 413 -37.68 12.95 3.66
C LYS A 413 -36.52 13.68 4.33
N VAL A 414 -36.16 13.24 5.52
CA VAL A 414 -35.00 13.71 6.30
C VAL A 414 -33.81 12.76 6.12
N GLN A 415 -32.60 13.29 6.25
CA GLN A 415 -31.38 12.49 6.20
C GLN A 415 -31.15 11.82 7.57
N VAL A 416 -31.04 10.50 7.59
CA VAL A 416 -30.83 9.71 8.81
C VAL A 416 -29.48 9.02 8.75
N LYS A 417 -28.52 9.52 9.52
CA LYS A 417 -27.18 8.94 9.69
C LYS A 417 -27.22 7.81 10.72
N TYR A 418 -26.42 6.77 10.50
CA TYR A 418 -26.36 5.60 11.38
C TYR A 418 -24.96 4.98 11.39
N ASP A 419 -24.57 4.36 12.50
CA ASP A 419 -23.37 3.53 12.56
C ASP A 419 -23.76 2.07 12.25
N PRO A 420 -23.28 1.47 11.15
CA PRO A 420 -23.59 0.07 10.82
C PRO A 420 -23.19 -0.94 11.90
N ARG A 421 -22.25 -0.58 12.80
CA ARG A 421 -21.80 -1.44 13.90
C ARG A 421 -22.74 -1.42 15.09
N ASP A 422 -23.47 -0.32 15.29
CA ASP A 422 -24.39 -0.12 16.41
C ASP A 422 -25.60 0.71 15.96
N LEU A 423 -26.73 0.02 15.73
CA LEU A 423 -27.98 0.65 15.36
C LEU A 423 -28.76 1.21 16.56
N SER A 424 -28.25 1.17 17.79
CA SER A 424 -29.00 1.63 18.98
C SER A 424 -29.35 3.11 18.98
N GLN A 425 -28.63 3.89 18.19
CA GLN A 425 -28.86 5.30 18.01
C GLN A 425 -28.67 5.69 16.55
N VAL A 426 -29.54 6.56 16.07
CA VAL A 426 -29.43 7.23 14.77
C VAL A 426 -29.42 8.73 14.97
N TRP A 427 -28.94 9.45 13.96
CA TRP A 427 -28.88 10.91 13.98
C TRP A 427 -29.64 11.46 12.79
N VAL A 428 -30.57 12.37 13.05
CA VAL A 428 -31.49 12.91 12.06
C VAL A 428 -31.12 14.34 11.79
N LEU A 429 -30.72 14.63 10.56
CA LEU A 429 -30.50 16.00 10.10
C LEU A 429 -31.86 16.58 9.70
N VAL A 430 -32.22 17.68 10.36
CA VAL A 430 -33.44 18.45 10.07
C VAL A 430 -33.09 19.70 9.24
N ASP A 431 -34.10 20.28 8.57
CA ASP A 431 -33.91 21.38 7.60
C ASP A 431 -33.20 22.63 8.16
N ASP A 432 -33.27 22.84 9.48
CA ASP A 432 -32.57 23.94 10.15
C ASP A 432 -31.08 23.65 10.44
N GLY A 433 -30.57 22.53 9.92
CA GLY A 433 -29.17 22.10 10.05
C GLY A 433 -28.86 21.38 11.37
N ARG A 434 -29.82 21.26 12.29
CA ARG A 434 -29.57 20.55 13.56
C ARG A 434 -29.52 19.04 13.35
N MET A 435 -28.58 18.41 14.07
CA MET A 435 -28.47 16.97 14.15
C MET A 435 -29.14 16.47 15.43
N ILE A 436 -30.22 15.72 15.29
CA ILE A 436 -31.03 15.22 16.41
C ILE A 436 -30.73 13.74 16.66
N PRO A 437 -30.20 13.35 17.83
CA PRO A 437 -30.07 11.94 18.18
C PRO A 437 -31.44 11.33 18.48
N ALA A 438 -31.68 10.12 17.98
CA ALA A 438 -32.85 9.32 18.27
C ALA A 438 -32.45 7.88 18.59
N ARG A 439 -33.01 7.34 19.67
CA ARG A 439 -32.79 5.97 20.12
C ARG A 439 -33.95 5.09 19.69
N TYR A 440 -33.83 3.78 19.95
CA TYR A 440 -34.97 2.87 19.82
C TYR A 440 -36.20 3.44 20.52
N ARG A 441 -37.36 3.31 19.86
CA ARG A 441 -38.64 3.65 20.47
C ARG A 441 -38.90 2.76 21.69
N ASP A 442 -38.58 1.48 21.56
CA ASP A 442 -38.56 0.53 22.67
C ASP A 442 -37.14 0.39 23.23
N LEU A 443 -36.90 1.02 24.38
CA LEU A 443 -35.60 1.02 25.04
C LEU A 443 -35.23 -0.33 25.67
N SER A 444 -36.15 -1.30 25.72
CA SER A 444 -35.85 -2.66 26.18
C SER A 444 -35.05 -3.47 25.16
N HIS A 445 -35.03 -3.04 23.90
CA HIS A 445 -34.31 -3.73 22.84
C HIS A 445 -32.79 -3.66 23.02
N PRO A 446 -32.08 -4.79 22.86
CA PRO A 446 -30.62 -4.81 22.93
C PRO A 446 -30.03 -4.13 21.69
N ARG A 447 -28.78 -3.68 21.81
CA ARG A 447 -28.05 -3.14 20.65
C ARG A 447 -27.84 -4.22 19.59
N ILE A 448 -28.03 -3.86 18.33
CA ILE A 448 -27.80 -4.74 17.18
C ILE A 448 -26.99 -4.02 16.11
N SER A 449 -26.19 -4.76 15.35
CA SER A 449 -25.52 -4.25 14.16
C SER A 449 -26.45 -4.31 12.93
N LEU A 450 -26.09 -3.59 11.88
CA LEU A 450 -26.77 -3.66 10.60
C LEU A 450 -26.67 -5.05 9.96
N TRP A 451 -25.55 -5.74 10.16
CA TRP A 451 -25.38 -7.10 9.67
C TRP A 451 -26.36 -8.08 10.31
N GLU A 452 -26.53 -8.03 11.64
CA GLU A 452 -27.50 -8.86 12.36
C GLU A 452 -28.92 -8.58 11.87
N SER A 453 -29.28 -7.30 11.74
CA SER A 453 -30.57 -6.88 11.20
C SER A 453 -30.80 -7.38 9.77
N ARG A 454 -29.81 -7.28 8.88
CA ARG A 454 -29.91 -7.77 7.49
C ARG A 454 -30.07 -9.28 7.44
N ARG A 455 -29.29 -10.02 8.23
CA ARG A 455 -29.34 -11.48 8.30
C ARG A 455 -30.71 -11.97 8.77
N ALA A 456 -31.22 -11.41 9.87
CA ALA A 456 -32.52 -11.76 10.43
C ALA A 456 -33.67 -11.44 9.45
N ARG A 457 -33.63 -10.29 8.77
CA ARG A 457 -34.61 -9.92 7.74
C ARG A 457 -34.59 -10.90 6.55
N LYS A 458 -33.40 -11.27 6.08
CA LYS A 458 -33.24 -12.22 4.98
C LYS A 458 -33.81 -13.59 5.36
N GLU A 459 -33.43 -14.12 6.52
CA GLU A 459 -33.92 -15.41 7.00
C GLU A 459 -35.46 -15.43 7.16
N TRP A 460 -36.04 -14.33 7.64
CA TRP A 460 -37.49 -14.20 7.73
C TRP A 460 -38.16 -14.20 6.37
N GLN A 461 -37.64 -13.41 5.43
CA GLN A 461 -38.14 -13.35 4.05
C GLN A 461 -38.10 -14.73 3.38
N ASP A 462 -37.02 -15.49 3.59
CA ASP A 462 -36.83 -16.83 3.02
C ASP A 462 -37.81 -17.86 3.62
N LYS A 463 -38.16 -17.75 4.91
CA LYS A 463 -39.03 -18.73 5.62
C LYS A 463 -40.52 -18.42 5.55
N HIS A 464 -40.90 -17.15 5.73
CA HIS A 464 -42.29 -16.74 5.91
C HIS A 464 -42.80 -15.85 4.76
N GLY A 465 -41.89 -15.22 4.02
CA GLY A 465 -42.23 -14.15 3.10
C GLY A 465 -42.66 -12.85 3.82
N GLY A 466 -42.60 -11.74 3.09
CA GLY A 466 -43.09 -10.45 3.57
C GLY A 466 -42.17 -9.74 4.59
N ARG A 467 -42.69 -8.65 5.17
CA ARG A 467 -41.92 -7.80 6.10
C ARG A 467 -41.94 -8.38 7.51
N ILE A 468 -40.75 -8.51 8.10
CA ILE A 468 -40.60 -8.82 9.54
C ILE A 468 -41.09 -7.63 10.37
N ASN A 469 -41.80 -7.89 11.47
CA ASN A 469 -42.11 -6.87 12.46
C ASN A 469 -40.91 -6.66 13.41
N GLU A 470 -40.85 -5.51 14.08
CA GLU A 470 -39.71 -5.16 14.93
C GLU A 470 -39.49 -6.17 16.08
N LYS A 471 -40.57 -6.58 16.77
CA LYS A 471 -40.49 -7.55 17.86
C LYS A 471 -39.91 -8.90 17.39
N ALA A 472 -40.36 -9.41 16.25
CA ALA A 472 -39.85 -10.64 15.67
C ALA A 472 -38.40 -10.47 15.18
N LEU A 473 -38.02 -9.29 14.68
CA LEU A 473 -36.64 -8.99 14.31
C LEU A 473 -35.70 -9.20 15.51
N PHE A 474 -35.99 -8.58 16.65
CA PHE A 474 -35.18 -8.75 17.85
C PHE A 474 -35.25 -10.19 18.39
N GLN A 475 -36.40 -10.85 18.37
CA GLN A 475 -36.52 -12.25 18.77
C GLN A 475 -35.68 -13.20 17.91
N VAL A 476 -35.65 -12.99 16.58
CA VAL A 476 -34.82 -13.78 15.66
C VAL A 476 -33.34 -13.53 15.94
N ILE A 477 -32.93 -12.28 16.15
CA ILE A 477 -31.54 -11.94 16.49
C ILE A 477 -31.14 -12.58 17.82
N ASP A 478 -31.98 -12.50 18.85
CA ASP A 478 -31.72 -13.11 20.15
C ASP A 478 -31.62 -14.63 20.06
N ALA A 479 -32.53 -15.28 19.32
CA ALA A 479 -32.48 -16.72 19.07
C ALA A 479 -31.19 -17.11 18.34
N GLN A 480 -30.81 -16.34 17.32
CA GLN A 480 -29.57 -16.52 16.57
C GLN A 480 -28.32 -16.37 17.45
N ARG A 481 -28.30 -15.37 18.36
CA ARG A 481 -27.20 -15.18 19.33
C ARG A 481 -27.09 -16.37 20.28
N ARG A 482 -28.22 -16.82 20.86
CA ARG A 482 -28.25 -18.01 21.73
C ARG A 482 -27.79 -19.27 21.01
N LEU A 483 -28.19 -19.47 19.76
CA LEU A 483 -27.72 -20.60 18.95
C LEU A 483 -26.22 -20.53 18.70
N ALA A 484 -25.68 -19.34 18.38
CA ALA A 484 -24.25 -19.13 18.20
C ALA A 484 -23.46 -19.39 19.50
N GLU A 485 -23.95 -18.90 20.64
CA GLU A 485 -23.36 -19.13 21.97
C GLU A 485 -23.39 -20.62 22.34
N ALA A 486 -24.51 -21.30 22.16
CA ALA A 486 -24.63 -22.73 22.42
C ALA A 486 -23.69 -23.54 21.51
N ALA A 487 -23.57 -23.18 20.23
CA ALA A 487 -22.63 -23.81 19.30
C ALA A 487 -21.17 -23.59 19.71
N ARG A 488 -20.82 -22.37 20.17
CA ARG A 488 -19.49 -22.06 20.72
C ARG A 488 -19.20 -22.88 21.96
N GLN A 489 -20.14 -22.98 22.91
CA GLN A 489 -19.97 -23.79 24.11
C GLN A 489 -19.75 -25.27 23.77
N LYS A 490 -20.55 -25.85 22.86
CA LYS A 490 -20.36 -27.23 22.38
C LYS A 490 -19.00 -27.43 21.72
N THR A 491 -18.55 -26.46 20.91
CA THR A 491 -17.24 -26.52 20.25
C THR A 491 -16.10 -26.41 21.26
N ARG A 492 -16.28 -25.62 22.33
CA ARG A 492 -15.33 -25.51 23.44
C ARG A 492 -15.26 -26.79 24.27
N THR A 493 -16.40 -27.42 24.61
CA THR A 493 -16.43 -28.67 25.37
C THR A 493 -15.81 -29.81 24.57
N ALA A 494 -16.16 -29.96 23.29
CA ALA A 494 -15.57 -30.98 22.42
C ALA A 494 -14.05 -30.81 22.28
N ARG A 495 -13.55 -29.56 22.25
CA ARG A 495 -12.11 -29.27 22.26
C ARG A 495 -11.44 -29.69 23.57
N LEU A 496 -12.03 -29.35 24.71
CA LEU A 496 -11.49 -29.75 26.01
C LEU A 496 -11.45 -31.28 26.16
N GLU A 497 -12.44 -31.99 25.64
CA GLU A 497 -12.45 -33.46 25.60
C GLU A 497 -11.36 -34.01 24.70
N SER A 498 -11.24 -33.50 23.47
CA SER A 498 -10.18 -33.91 22.54
C SER A 498 -8.77 -33.68 23.11
N GLU A 499 -8.54 -32.55 23.79
CA GLU A 499 -7.27 -32.24 24.44
C GLU A 499 -6.98 -33.17 25.64
N ARG A 500 -8.02 -33.51 26.41
CA ARG A 500 -7.92 -34.50 27.49
C ARG A 500 -7.55 -35.87 26.92
N GLU A 501 -8.20 -36.29 25.84
CA GLU A 501 -7.92 -37.57 25.15
C GLU A 501 -6.51 -37.62 24.58
N THR A 502 -5.98 -36.52 24.02
CA THR A 502 -4.59 -36.48 23.52
C THR A 502 -3.55 -36.61 24.64
N ARG A 503 -3.88 -36.16 25.86
CA ARG A 503 -3.03 -36.27 27.05
C ARG A 503 -3.14 -37.61 27.76
N LEU A 504 -4.12 -38.44 27.43
CA LEU A 504 -4.19 -39.80 27.97
C LEU A 504 -3.00 -40.62 27.45
N PRO A 505 -2.33 -41.40 28.31
CA PRO A 505 -1.22 -42.25 27.89
C PRO A 505 -1.74 -43.25 26.84
N LYS A 506 -1.18 -43.19 25.63
CA LYS A 506 -1.47 -44.18 24.59
C LYS A 506 -1.06 -45.55 25.11
N HIS A 507 -2.02 -46.43 25.33
CA HIS A 507 -1.75 -47.82 25.71
C HIS A 507 -1.04 -48.50 24.53
N GLN A 508 0.29 -48.57 24.57
CA GLN A 508 0.99 -49.52 23.73
C GLN A 508 0.54 -50.92 24.20
N PRO A 509 -0.01 -51.77 23.31
CA PRO A 509 -0.28 -53.15 23.69
C PRO A 509 1.04 -53.74 24.18
N ARG A 510 1.04 -54.23 25.43
CA ARG A 510 2.18 -54.97 25.98
C ARG A 510 2.45 -56.12 25.02
N ARG A 511 3.61 -56.10 24.35
CA ARG A 511 4.13 -57.30 23.69
C ARG A 511 4.26 -58.37 24.75
N ASP A 512 3.51 -59.45 24.60
CA ASP A 512 3.58 -60.62 25.46
C ASP A 512 4.92 -61.33 25.19
N PRO A 513 5.89 -61.32 26.13
CA PRO A 513 7.20 -61.94 25.93
C PRO A 513 7.11 -63.47 25.81
N SER A 514 5.97 -64.08 26.12
CA SER A 514 5.80 -65.54 26.10
C SER A 514 5.49 -66.12 24.71
N ARG A 515 5.35 -65.27 23.67
CA ARG A 515 5.09 -65.71 22.28
C ARG A 515 6.31 -65.71 21.36
N GLU A 516 7.48 -65.31 21.83
CA GLU A 516 8.74 -65.39 21.10
C GLU A 516 9.75 -66.30 21.82
N MET A 517 9.37 -67.56 22.05
CA MET A 517 10.38 -68.62 22.18
C MET A 517 10.82 -69.03 20.77
N PHE A 518 11.86 -68.38 20.26
CA PHE A 518 12.60 -68.90 19.11
C PHE A 518 13.25 -70.22 19.51
N ALA A 519 13.00 -71.28 18.74
CA ALA A 519 13.76 -72.51 18.84
C ALA A 519 15.23 -72.20 18.49
N ILE A 520 16.13 -72.39 19.43
CA ILE A 520 17.57 -72.29 19.17
C ILE A 520 17.96 -73.56 18.41
N ASP A 521 18.21 -73.42 17.12
CA ASP A 521 18.84 -74.44 16.30
C ASP A 521 20.29 -74.62 16.76
N THR A 522 20.55 -75.73 17.46
CA THR A 522 21.86 -76.09 18.00
C THR A 522 22.78 -76.75 16.96
N GLY A 523 22.37 -76.81 15.69
CA GLY A 523 23.12 -77.41 14.60
C GLY A 523 24.01 -76.46 13.78
N ASN A 524 24.09 -75.17 14.12
CA ASN A 524 24.86 -74.19 13.33
C ASN A 524 26.30 -74.00 13.87
N PRO A 525 27.34 -74.47 13.15
CA PRO A 525 28.74 -74.31 13.56
C PRO A 525 29.30 -72.89 13.40
N ASP A 526 28.54 -71.94 12.81
CA ASP A 526 28.97 -70.55 12.57
C ASP A 526 28.41 -69.56 13.61
N LEU A 527 28.18 -69.99 14.85
CA LEU A 527 27.84 -69.06 15.93
C LEU A 527 29.09 -68.30 16.40
N PRO A 528 29.06 -66.96 16.46
CA PRO A 528 30.18 -66.19 16.97
C PRO A 528 30.42 -66.52 18.44
N THR A 529 31.57 -67.13 18.75
CA THR A 529 32.07 -67.28 20.11
C THR A 529 32.51 -65.90 20.61
N TYR A 530 31.74 -65.32 21.52
CA TYR A 530 32.14 -64.13 22.24
C TYR A 530 33.14 -64.51 23.34
N PRO A 531 34.25 -63.76 23.50
CA PRO A 531 35.20 -64.01 24.58
C PRO A 531 34.52 -63.80 25.93
N ILE A 532 34.64 -64.79 26.81
CA ILE A 532 34.22 -64.70 28.21
C ILE A 532 35.21 -63.76 28.89
N GLU A 533 34.77 -62.58 29.30
CA GLU A 533 35.54 -61.75 30.23
C GLU A 533 35.56 -62.45 31.59
N GLU A 534 36.72 -62.98 31.97
CA GLU A 534 36.99 -63.43 33.33
C GLU A 534 36.90 -62.23 34.27
N PHE A 535 35.84 -62.20 35.08
CA PHE A 535 35.65 -61.19 36.11
C PHE A 535 36.54 -61.56 37.30
N ASP A 536 37.76 -61.04 37.32
CA ASP A 536 38.65 -61.10 38.47
C ASP A 536 38.06 -60.23 39.60
N ASP A 537 37.52 -60.89 40.63
CA ASP A 537 36.98 -60.30 41.85
C ASP A 537 38.13 -60.01 42.85
N PRO A 538 38.50 -58.74 43.12
CA PRO A 538 39.47 -58.41 44.14
C PRO A 538 38.73 -57.94 45.40
N ARG A 539 37.97 -58.82 46.06
CA ARG A 539 37.51 -58.59 47.45
C ARG A 539 37.03 -59.86 48.19
N ARG A 540 37.97 -60.78 48.46
CA ARG A 540 37.92 -61.65 49.66
C ARG A 540 39.10 -61.38 50.59
N LYS A 541 38.83 -60.67 51.69
CA LYS A 541 39.41 -60.75 53.05
C LYS A 541 38.42 -60.02 53.96
N ASN A 542 37.75 -60.58 54.96
CA ASN A 542 37.81 -61.89 55.62
C ASN A 542 36.39 -62.30 56.01
#